data_AF-A0A4U9UYI7-F1
#
_entry.id   AF-A0A4U9UYI7-F1
#
_cell.length_a   1.000
_cell.length_b   1.000
_cell.length_c   1.000
_cell.angle_alpha   90.00
_cell.angle_beta   90.00
_cell.angle_gamma   90.00
#
_symmetry.space_group_name_H-M   'P 1'
#
loop_
_entity.id
_entity.type
_entity.pdbx_description
1 polymer ?
#
loop_
_entity_poly.entity_id
_entity_poly.type
_entity_poly.pdbx_seq_one_letter_code
_entity_poly.pdbx_strand_id
1 'polypeptide(L)'
;MTEDGGSHNKGYVEAELDINPDLWFFDCHFIGDPVMPGCLGLDAMWQLVGFYLGWMGGEGKGRALGVGEVKFTGQVLPTAKKGHLPHQLQTRDHPQADYGRG
;
A
#
# COMPACT_ATOMS: atom_id res chain seq x y z
N MET A 1 6.59 6.37 11.28
CA MET A 1 7.45 6.37 10.08
C MET A 1 8.86 6.66 10.54
N THR A 2 9.85 5.97 9.97
CA THR A 2 11.27 6.20 10.25
C THR A 2 11.98 6.48 8.94
N GLU A 3 12.99 7.36 8.97
CA GLU A 3 13.85 7.65 7.81
C GLU A 3 14.89 6.54 7.58
N ASP A 4 15.21 5.80 8.63
CA ASP A 4 16.12 4.66 8.68
C ASP A 4 15.38 3.37 9.10
N GLY A 5 16.06 2.23 9.00
CA GLY A 5 15.46 0.92 9.23
C GLY A 5 14.63 0.38 8.06
N GLY A 6 13.76 -0.59 8.33
CA GLY A 6 13.18 -1.47 7.29
C GLY A 6 14.21 -2.47 6.74
N SER A 7 13.79 -3.37 5.85
CA SER A 7 14.67 -4.43 5.35
C SER A 7 15.89 -3.93 4.55
N HIS A 8 15.85 -2.69 4.08
CA HIS A 8 16.93 -2.06 3.32
C HIS A 8 17.63 -0.93 4.11
N ASN A 9 17.27 -0.68 5.37
CA ASN A 9 17.79 0.44 6.18
C ASN A 9 17.62 1.83 5.54
N LYS A 10 16.52 2.07 4.85
CA LYS A 10 16.24 3.32 4.10
C LYS A 10 14.92 3.98 4.49
N GLY A 11 14.24 3.42 5.49
CA GLY A 11 12.96 3.92 5.97
C GLY A 11 11.87 2.85 6.00
N TYR A 12 10.93 3.09 6.90
CA TYR A 12 9.83 2.17 7.18
C TYR A 12 8.56 2.93 7.55
N VAL A 13 7.44 2.44 7.03
CA VAL A 13 6.10 2.90 7.38
C VAL A 13 5.21 1.70 7.65
N GLU A 14 4.47 1.77 8.75
CA GLU A 14 3.40 0.84 9.08
C GLU A 14 2.11 1.62 9.26
N ALA A 15 1.03 1.10 8.69
CA ALA A 15 -0.30 1.64 8.81
C ALA A 15 -1.33 0.51 8.87
N GLU A 16 -2.51 0.82 9.37
CA GLU A 16 -3.59 -0.13 9.56
C GLU A 16 -4.90 0.43 9.02
N LEU A 17 -5.75 -0.46 8.49
CA LEU A 17 -7.15 -0.17 8.18
C LEU A 17 -8.06 -1.01 9.07
N ASP A 18 -8.94 -0.35 9.81
CA ASP A 18 -9.96 -1.00 10.61
C ASP A 18 -11.03 -1.62 9.70
N ILE A 19 -11.12 -2.95 9.72
CA ILE A 19 -12.13 -3.69 8.96
C ILE A 19 -13.39 -3.90 9.81
N ASN A 20 -14.52 -3.45 9.27
CA ASN A 20 -15.85 -3.73 9.77
C ASN A 20 -16.82 -4.02 8.61
N PRO A 21 -17.93 -4.75 8.84
CA PRO A 21 -18.86 -5.13 7.77
C PRO A 21 -19.53 -3.95 7.04
N ASP A 22 -19.60 -2.77 7.67
CA ASP A 22 -20.30 -1.60 7.13
C ASP A 22 -19.42 -0.76 6.17
N LEU A 23 -18.20 -1.21 5.88
CA LEU A 23 -17.35 -0.55 4.88
C LEU A 23 -18.00 -0.66 3.50
N TRP A 24 -18.19 0.51 2.88
CA TRP A 24 -18.96 0.70 1.64
C TRP A 24 -18.65 -0.29 0.52
N PHE A 25 -17.40 -0.75 0.42
CA PHE A 25 -16.98 -1.64 -0.66
C PHE A 25 -17.56 -3.06 -0.51
N PHE A 26 -17.90 -3.50 0.70
CA PHE A 26 -18.50 -4.82 0.90
C PHE A 26 -19.93 -4.90 0.35
N ASP A 27 -20.67 -3.80 0.34
CA ASP A 27 -22.04 -3.75 -0.19
C ASP A 27 -22.10 -3.91 -1.71
N CYS A 28 -21.04 -3.52 -2.42
CA CYS A 28 -21.01 -3.53 -3.88
C CYS A 28 -20.01 -4.53 -4.48
N HIS A 29 -19.12 -5.12 -3.69
CA HIS A 29 -18.03 -5.97 -4.19
C HIS A 29 -17.92 -7.27 -3.37
N PHE A 30 -18.62 -8.33 -3.72
CA PHE A 30 -19.71 -8.43 -4.71
C PHE A 30 -21.05 -8.65 -4.01
N ILE A 31 -22.15 -8.36 -4.70
CA ILE A 31 -23.49 -8.64 -4.17
C ILE A 31 -23.60 -10.15 -3.93
N GLY A 32 -23.76 -10.54 -2.65
CA GLY A 32 -23.85 -11.94 -2.23
C GLY A 32 -22.51 -12.66 -1.97
N ASP A 33 -21.39 -12.01 -2.26
CA ASP A 33 -20.03 -12.53 -1.98
C ASP A 33 -19.09 -11.36 -1.60
N PRO A 34 -19.26 -10.78 -0.38
CA PRO A 34 -18.56 -9.56 0.01
C PRO A 34 -17.08 -9.82 0.29
N VAL A 35 -16.22 -9.07 -0.40
CA VAL A 35 -14.77 -9.14 -0.30
C VAL A 35 -14.14 -7.78 -0.61
N MET A 36 -13.15 -7.36 0.17
CA MET A 36 -12.44 -6.11 -0.10
C MET A 36 -11.80 -6.15 -1.50
N PRO A 37 -12.01 -5.14 -2.36
CA PRO A 37 -11.32 -5.05 -3.64
C PRO A 37 -9.80 -5.00 -3.43
N GLY A 38 -9.07 -5.96 -4.01
CA GLY A 38 -7.61 -6.02 -3.88
C GLY A 38 -6.89 -4.76 -4.40
N CYS A 39 -7.51 -4.04 -5.34
CA CYS A 39 -6.99 -2.77 -5.85
C CYS A 39 -6.97 -1.66 -4.78
N LEU A 40 -7.88 -1.66 -3.81
CA LEU A 40 -7.86 -0.67 -2.73
C LEU A 40 -6.71 -0.92 -1.76
N GLY A 41 -6.36 -2.18 -1.51
CA GLY A 41 -5.16 -2.52 -0.72
C GLY A 41 -3.86 -2.14 -1.46
N LEU A 42 -3.82 -2.31 -2.78
CA LEU A 42 -2.71 -1.83 -3.61
C LEU A 42 -2.61 -0.29 -3.58
N ASP A 43 -3.74 0.39 -3.66
CA ASP A 43 -3.77 1.86 -3.61
C ASP A 43 -3.35 2.40 -2.25
N ALA A 44 -3.74 1.75 -1.15
CA ALA A 44 -3.25 2.09 0.19
C ALA A 44 -1.71 2.07 0.27
N MET A 45 -1.06 1.10 -0.39
CA MET A 45 0.41 1.08 -0.49
C MET A 45 0.96 2.29 -1.27
N TRP A 46 0.35 2.68 -2.39
CA TRP A 46 0.75 3.89 -3.13
C TRP A 46 0.50 5.18 -2.33
N GLN A 47 -0.59 5.26 -1.58
CA GLN A 47 -0.88 6.38 -0.70
C GLN A 47 0.19 6.50 0.40
N LEU A 48 0.62 5.39 1.01
CA LEU A 48 1.71 5.40 1.99
C LEU A 48 3.03 5.86 1.38
N VAL A 49 3.35 5.46 0.14
CA VAL A 49 4.54 5.97 -0.58
C VAL A 49 4.45 7.47 -0.78
N GLY A 50 3.30 7.97 -1.28
CA GLY A 50 3.09 9.40 -1.49
C GLY A 50 3.16 10.20 -0.19
N PHE A 51 2.57 9.68 0.88
CA PHE A 51 2.64 10.28 2.21
C PHE A 51 4.07 10.32 2.73
N TYR A 52 4.83 9.22 2.61
CA TYR A 52 6.21 9.15 3.03
C TYR A 52 7.08 10.18 2.30
N LEU A 53 6.92 10.34 0.98
CA LEU A 53 7.64 11.35 0.20
C LEU A 53 7.32 12.77 0.66
N GLY A 54 6.05 13.08 0.93
CA GLY A 54 5.65 14.38 1.47
C GLY A 54 6.18 14.61 2.89
N TRP A 55 6.17 13.58 3.73
CA TRP A 55 6.69 13.62 5.10
C TRP A 55 8.21 13.88 5.13
N MET A 56 8.96 13.33 4.18
CA MET A 56 10.40 13.61 3.97
C MET A 56 10.68 15.03 3.41
N GLY A 57 9.66 15.87 3.25
CA GLY A 57 9.79 17.24 2.72
C GLY A 57 9.67 17.36 1.20
N GLY A 58 9.24 16.30 0.50
CA GLY A 58 8.97 16.35 -0.93
C GLY A 58 7.79 17.27 -1.25
N GLU A 59 7.99 18.20 -2.19
CA GLU A 59 6.94 19.11 -2.67
C GLU A 59 6.21 18.54 -3.90
N GLY A 60 4.96 18.95 -4.09
CA GLY A 60 4.16 18.62 -5.28
C GLY A 60 3.03 17.63 -5.04
N LYS A 61 2.38 17.21 -6.13
CA LYS A 61 1.22 16.30 -6.08
C LYS A 61 1.65 14.90 -6.49
N GLY A 62 1.50 13.94 -5.57
CA GLY A 62 1.86 12.53 -5.82
C GLY A 62 1.06 11.90 -6.97
N ARG A 63 1.72 11.03 -7.74
CA ARG A 63 1.11 10.16 -8.76
C ARG A 63 1.75 8.79 -8.67
N ALA A 64 0.94 7.74 -8.58
CA ALA A 64 1.45 6.38 -8.67
C ALA A 64 2.06 6.15 -10.06
N LEU A 65 3.29 5.63 -10.11
CA LEU A 65 4.01 5.37 -11.36
C LEU A 65 3.89 3.91 -11.81
N GLY A 66 3.46 3.02 -10.92
CA GLY A 66 3.27 1.61 -11.20
C GLY A 66 3.71 0.72 -10.04
N VAL A 67 3.79 -0.57 -10.33
CA VAL A 67 4.21 -1.62 -9.40
C VAL A 67 4.92 -2.69 -10.21
N GLY A 68 5.99 -3.26 -9.66
CA GLY A 68 6.78 -4.29 -10.36
C GLY A 68 6.06 -5.64 -10.42
N GLU A 69 5.66 -6.15 -9.26
CA GLU A 69 4.91 -7.40 -9.13
C GLU A 69 3.82 -7.24 -8.06
N VAL A 70 2.64 -7.78 -8.33
CA VAL A 70 1.53 -7.86 -7.37
C VAL A 70 1.09 -9.31 -7.27
N LYS A 71 0.97 -9.80 -6.03
CA LYS A 71 0.45 -11.13 -5.72
C LYS A 71 -0.65 -11.01 -4.68
N PHE A 72 -1.86 -11.45 -5.04
CA PHE A 72 -2.96 -11.62 -4.10
C PHE A 72 -3.07 -13.10 -3.74
N THR A 73 -2.68 -13.47 -2.52
CA THR A 73 -2.66 -14.86 -2.03
C THR A 73 -3.79 -15.16 -1.03
N GLY A 74 -4.60 -14.16 -0.72
CA GLY A 74 -5.72 -14.25 0.20
C GLY A 74 -6.72 -13.13 -0.05
N GLN A 75 -7.74 -13.06 0.80
CA GLN A 75 -8.84 -12.12 0.67
C GLN A 75 -9.26 -11.59 2.05
N VAL A 76 -9.82 -10.37 2.06
CA VAL A 76 -10.34 -9.75 3.28
C VAL A 76 -11.87 -9.80 3.24
N LEU A 77 -12.46 -10.51 4.20
CA LEU A 77 -13.91 -10.69 4.34
C LEU A 77 -14.47 -9.75 5.41
N PRO A 78 -15.79 -9.46 5.40
CA PRO A 78 -16.44 -8.65 6.44
C PRO A 78 -16.26 -9.19 7.85
N THR A 79 -16.07 -10.51 7.96
CA THR A 79 -15.92 -11.25 9.22
C THR A 79 -14.47 -11.36 9.69
N ALA A 80 -13.52 -10.69 9.02
CA ALA A 80 -12.13 -10.67 9.43
C ALA A 80 -12.04 -10.29 10.92
N LYS A 81 -11.60 -11.24 11.77
CA LYS A 81 -11.62 -11.10 13.23
C LYS A 81 -10.76 -9.92 13.65
N LYS A 82 -11.40 -8.86 14.16
CA LYS A 82 -10.76 -7.63 14.66
C LYS A 82 -9.67 -7.11 13.72
N GLY A 83 -10.11 -6.56 12.59
CA GLY A 83 -10.00 -5.12 12.38
C GLY A 83 -8.61 -4.51 12.24
N HIS A 84 -7.59 -5.24 11.79
CA HIS A 84 -6.31 -4.59 11.45
C HIS A 84 -5.79 -5.22 10.16
N LEU A 85 -5.92 -4.51 9.04
CA LEU A 85 -5.20 -4.85 7.81
C LEU A 85 -3.88 -4.08 7.80
N PRO A 86 -2.74 -4.71 8.20
CA PRO A 86 -1.47 -4.02 8.24
C PRO A 86 -0.95 -3.79 6.82
N HIS A 87 -0.43 -2.58 6.60
CA HIS A 87 0.27 -2.18 5.40
C HIS A 87 1.68 -1.77 5.82
N GLN A 88 2.67 -2.44 5.27
CA GLN A 88 4.08 -2.19 5.57
C GLN A 88 4.81 -1.74 4.31
N LEU A 89 5.28 -0.50 4.32
CA LEU A 89 6.12 0.05 3.26
C LEU A 89 7.58 0.04 3.73
N GLN A 90 8.43 -0.49 2.86
CA GLN A 90 9.88 -0.47 2.98
C GLN A 90 10.44 0.25 1.76
N THR A 91 11.33 1.20 2.00
CA THR A 91 11.98 1.97 0.93
C THR A 91 13.29 1.31 0.53
N ARG A 92 13.73 1.57 -0.70
CA ARG A 92 15.03 1.14 -1.22
C ARG A 92 15.46 2.09 -2.32
N ASP A 93 16.76 2.16 -2.60
CA ASP A 93 17.26 2.94 -3.72
C ASP A 93 16.77 2.32 -5.04
N HIS A 94 16.45 3.16 -6.02
CA HIS A 94 16.14 2.67 -7.36
C HIS A 94 17.40 2.04 -7.96
N PRO A 95 17.35 0.79 -8.48
CA PRO A 95 18.51 0.22 -9.17
C PRO A 95 18.85 1.15 -10.33
N GLN A 96 20.08 1.64 -10.38
CA GLN A 96 20.54 2.53 -11.44
C GLN A 96 20.31 1.79 -12.77
N ALA A 97 19.31 2.22 -13.53
CA ALA A 97 19.14 1.72 -14.88
C ALA A 97 20.37 2.24 -15.65
N ASP A 98 21.18 1.32 -16.16
CA ASP A 98 22.19 1.64 -17.15
C ASP A 98 21.44 2.08 -18.42
N TYR A 99 21.04 3.36 -18.44
CA TYR A 99 20.64 4.03 -19.66
C TYR A 99 21.92 4.19 -20.48
N GLY A 100 22.30 3.09 -21.14
CA GLY A 100 23.37 3.08 -22.12
C GLY A 100 23.13 4.20 -23.12
N ARG A 101 24.12 5.08 -23.26
CA ARG A 101 24.19 6.08 -24.33
C ARG A 101 24.07 5.35 -25.67
N GLY A 102 22.92 5.51 -26.32
CA GLY A 102 22.73 5.25 -27.75
C GLY A 102 23.05 6.51 -28.56
#